data_AF-A0A1Q5BP00-F1
#
_entry.id   AF-A0A1Q5BP00-F1
#
_cell.length_a   1.000
_cell.length_b   1.000
_cell.length_c   1.000
_cell.angle_alpha   90.00
_cell.angle_beta   90.00
_cell.angle_gamma   90.00
#
_symmetry.space_group_name_H-M   'P 1'
#
loop_
_entity.id
_entity.type
_entity.pdbx_description
1 polymer ?
#
loop_
_entity_poly.entity_id
_entity_poly.type
_entity_poly.pdbx_seq_one_letter_code
_entity_poly.pdbx_strand_id
1 'polypeptide(L)'
;MTKEPAAGTGDEPLPFAPLPPGARGPLDPPPLGTPPPGFGPRLVIAEGVLTKAAGAADKVFDDFHKPARSVDEPTGKAARELAGWESAAALRTSLKNWQNQSKAAETGLIRIAESLRSSSHAYTATSQTVDQQFSVLRTYG
;
A
#
# COMPACT_ATOMS: atom_id res chain seq x y z
N MET A 1 -20.76 31.42 29.11
CA MET A 1 -20.43 32.15 27.86
C MET A 1 -18.92 32.10 27.69
N THR A 2 -18.42 31.14 26.91
CA THR A 2 -17.01 31.09 26.51
C THR A 2 -16.92 31.79 25.16
N LYS A 3 -16.08 32.82 25.07
CA LYS A 3 -15.89 33.66 23.88
C LYS A 3 -14.63 33.17 23.17
N GLU A 4 -14.78 32.69 21.95
CA GLU A 4 -13.67 32.53 21.00
C GLU A 4 -13.08 33.91 20.65
N PRO A 5 -11.81 33.94 20.23
CA PRO A 5 -11.52 34.58 18.95
C PRO A 5 -10.67 33.70 18.02
N ALA A 6 -10.92 33.92 16.73
CA ALA A 6 -10.40 33.20 15.60
C ALA A 6 -9.01 33.67 15.11
N ALA A 7 -8.39 32.78 14.33
CA ALA A 7 -7.50 32.99 13.18
C ALA A 7 -6.09 33.59 13.39
N GLY A 8 -5.07 32.73 13.22
CA GLY A 8 -3.71 33.08 12.82
C GLY A 8 -3.27 32.19 11.67
N THR A 9 -3.15 32.79 10.49
CA THR A 9 -2.80 32.19 9.20
C THR A 9 -1.29 32.24 8.99
N GLY A 10 -0.70 31.17 8.43
CA GLY A 10 0.47 31.27 7.52
C GLY A 10 1.88 31.25 8.13
N ASP A 11 2.71 30.34 7.62
CA ASP A 11 4.18 30.37 7.60
C ASP A 11 4.93 30.46 8.93
N GLU A 12 5.00 29.35 9.67
CA GLU A 12 6.16 29.11 10.54
C GLU A 12 7.26 28.42 9.70
N PRO A 13 8.41 29.07 9.45
CA PRO A 13 9.50 28.45 8.70
C PRO A 13 10.06 27.29 9.54
N LEU A 14 10.14 26.09 8.96
CA LEU A 14 10.86 24.98 9.58
C LEU A 14 12.28 25.47 9.93
N PRO A 15 12.80 25.19 11.14
CA PRO A 15 14.09 25.74 11.63
C PRO A 15 15.32 25.22 10.86
N PHE A 16 15.13 24.45 9.79
CA PHE A 16 16.17 23.88 8.97
C PHE A 16 15.92 24.21 7.51
N ALA A 17 16.45 25.34 7.06
CA ALA A 17 16.67 25.54 5.63
C ALA A 17 17.56 24.38 5.12
N PRO A 18 17.24 23.76 3.97
CA PRO A 18 18.10 22.72 3.40
C PRO A 18 19.48 23.30 3.12
N LEU A 19 20.52 22.62 3.60
CA LEU A 19 21.90 23.01 3.26
C LEU A 19 22.12 22.87 1.75
N PRO A 20 22.83 23.82 1.11
CA PRO A 20 23.12 23.74 -0.31
C PRO A 20 23.94 22.47 -0.63
N PRO A 21 23.81 21.90 -1.84
CA PRO A 21 24.51 20.66 -2.20
C PRO A 21 26.02 20.83 -2.07
N GLY A 22 26.64 20.05 -1.19
CA GLY A 22 28.10 20.06 -0.96
C GLY A 22 28.57 20.75 0.32
N ALA A 23 27.69 21.41 1.08
CA ALA A 23 28.05 21.94 2.39
C ALA A 23 28.16 20.80 3.43
N ARG A 24 29.38 20.51 3.91
CA ARG A 24 29.63 19.64 5.07
C ARG A 24 29.30 20.42 6.34
N GLY A 25 28.35 19.93 7.13
CA GLY A 25 28.07 20.45 8.48
C GLY A 25 29.25 20.24 9.45
N PRO A 26 29.20 20.79 10.67
CA PRO A 26 30.32 20.82 11.62
C PRO A 26 30.64 19.47 12.29
N LEU A 27 30.14 18.37 11.72
CA LEU A 27 30.41 17.03 12.23
C LEU A 27 31.72 16.55 11.61
N ASP A 28 32.75 16.46 12.45
CA ASP A 28 33.97 15.72 12.11
C ASP A 28 33.58 14.34 11.54
N PRO A 29 34.25 13.88 10.47
CA PRO A 29 33.99 12.56 9.95
C PRO A 29 34.21 11.54 11.07
N PRO A 30 33.29 10.56 11.24
CA PRO A 30 33.48 9.51 12.22
C PRO A 30 34.85 8.85 12.03
N PRO A 31 35.56 8.49 13.13
CA PRO A 31 36.81 7.77 13.01
C PRO A 31 36.61 6.53 12.13
N LEU A 32 37.51 6.34 11.17
CA LEU A 32 37.51 5.19 10.25
C LEU A 32 37.40 3.90 11.08
N GLY A 33 36.23 3.27 11.06
CA GLY A 33 35.92 2.07 11.82
C GLY A 33 34.61 2.10 12.62
N THR A 34 33.97 3.27 12.80
CA THR A 34 32.62 3.30 13.35
C THR A 34 31.58 3.01 12.27
N PRO A 35 30.72 1.98 12.45
CA PRO A 35 29.62 1.72 11.53
C PRO A 35 28.71 2.94 11.43
N PRO A 36 28.14 3.26 10.26
CA PRO A 36 27.17 4.34 10.14
C PRO A 36 26.01 4.11 11.14
N PRO A 37 25.62 5.10 11.95
CA PRO A 37 24.43 4.98 12.79
C PRO A 37 23.22 4.84 11.87
N GLY A 38 22.61 3.65 11.87
CA GLY A 38 21.49 3.30 10.97
C GLY A 38 21.39 1.82 10.60
N PHE A 39 22.44 1.02 10.80
CA PHE A 39 22.38 -0.43 10.60
C PHE A 39 21.81 -1.12 11.85
N GLY A 40 20.49 -1.02 12.03
CA GLY A 40 19.75 -1.97 12.86
C GLY A 40 19.88 -3.40 12.31
N PRO A 41 19.42 -4.43 13.05
CA PRO A 41 19.45 -5.81 12.58
C PRO A 41 18.84 -5.92 11.18
N ARG A 42 19.50 -6.68 10.30
CA ARG A 42 19.08 -6.88 8.90
C ARG A 42 17.61 -7.29 8.89
N LEU A 43 16.77 -6.56 8.16
CA LEU A 43 15.38 -6.95 7.95
C LEU A 43 15.37 -8.25 7.16
N VAL A 44 15.04 -9.36 7.83
CA VAL A 44 14.86 -10.67 7.20
C VAL A 44 13.38 -10.89 6.99
N ILE A 45 12.94 -10.90 5.74
CA ILE A 45 11.58 -11.31 5.40
C ILE A 45 11.59 -12.83 5.38
N ALA A 46 10.76 -13.45 6.22
CA ALA A 46 10.64 -14.91 6.24
C ALA A 46 10.18 -15.41 4.87
N GLU A 47 10.79 -16.51 4.42
CA GLU A 47 10.57 -17.08 3.09
C GLU A 47 9.07 -17.32 2.84
N GLY A 48 8.60 -16.91 1.67
CA GLY A 48 7.23 -17.14 1.23
C GLY A 48 6.13 -16.37 1.97
N VAL A 49 6.43 -15.55 2.99
CA VAL A 49 5.39 -14.79 3.72
C VAL A 49 4.64 -13.83 2.80
N LEU A 50 5.35 -13.12 1.91
CA LEU A 50 4.74 -12.20 0.95
C LEU A 50 3.89 -12.95 -0.10
N THR A 51 4.38 -14.08 -0.61
CA THR A 51 3.62 -14.94 -1.53
C THR A 51 2.37 -15.53 -0.88
N LYS A 52 2.46 -15.94 0.38
CA LYS A 52 1.32 -16.44 1.16
C LYS A 52 0.28 -15.33 1.40
N ALA A 53 0.74 -14.13 1.72
CA ALA A 53 -0.14 -12.96 1.85
C ALA A 53 -0.82 -12.59 0.52
N ALA A 54 -0.10 -12.70 -0.60
CA ALA A 54 -0.68 -12.51 -1.93
C ALA A 54 -1.80 -13.54 -2.21
N GLY A 55 -1.54 -14.82 -1.91
CA GLY A 55 -2.55 -15.88 -2.04
C GLY A 55 -3.78 -15.67 -1.13
N ALA A 56 -3.59 -15.09 0.06
CA ALA A 56 -4.72 -14.71 0.90
C ALA A 56 -5.57 -13.59 0.28
N ALA A 57 -4.94 -12.60 -0.36
CA ALA A 57 -5.66 -11.55 -1.09
C ALA A 57 -6.43 -12.11 -2.30
N ASP A 58 -5.84 -13.05 -3.05
CA ASP A 58 -6.54 -13.75 -4.14
C ASP A 58 -7.76 -14.52 -3.62
N LYS A 59 -7.62 -15.24 -2.49
CA LYS A 59 -8.74 -15.98 -1.90
C LYS A 59 -9.88 -15.04 -1.47
N VAL A 60 -9.56 -13.89 -0.88
CA VAL A 60 -10.57 -12.88 -0.53
C VAL A 60 -11.25 -12.34 -1.79
N PHE A 61 -10.50 -12.15 -2.88
CA PHE A 61 -11.08 -11.76 -4.16
C PHE A 61 -12.08 -12.82 -4.65
N ASP A 62 -11.69 -14.10 -4.68
CA ASP A 62 -12.56 -15.19 -5.15
C ASP A 62 -13.82 -15.34 -4.28
N ASP A 63 -13.65 -15.29 -2.95
CA ASP A 63 -14.74 -15.38 -1.98
C ASP A 63 -15.70 -14.18 -2.10
N PHE A 64 -15.22 -13.01 -2.50
CA PHE A 64 -16.02 -11.79 -2.65
C PHE A 64 -16.71 -11.67 -4.02
N HIS A 65 -16.02 -12.03 -5.10
CA HIS A 65 -16.40 -11.75 -6.48
C HIS A 65 -17.80 -12.26 -6.84
N LYS A 66 -18.06 -13.54 -6.56
CA LYS A 66 -19.31 -14.19 -6.94
C LYS A 66 -20.51 -13.68 -6.13
N PRO A 67 -20.43 -13.60 -4.78
CA PRO A 67 -21.48 -12.95 -4.00
C PRO A 67 -21.74 -11.51 -4.43
N ALA A 68 -20.69 -10.74 -4.75
CA ALA A 68 -20.85 -9.35 -5.12
C ALA A 68 -21.64 -9.15 -6.41
N ARG A 69 -21.50 -10.05 -7.39
CA ARG A 69 -22.31 -10.01 -8.63
C ARG A 69 -23.69 -10.62 -8.47
N SER A 70 -23.92 -11.46 -7.46
CA SER A 70 -25.20 -12.15 -7.29
C SER A 70 -26.39 -11.20 -7.07
N VAL A 71 -26.13 -9.96 -6.63
CA VAL A 71 -27.19 -8.97 -6.39
C VAL A 71 -27.63 -8.23 -7.64
N ASP A 72 -26.88 -8.30 -8.75
CA ASP A 72 -27.13 -7.51 -9.97
C ASP A 72 -28.50 -7.84 -10.57
N GLU A 73 -28.74 -9.12 -10.82
CA GLU A 73 -29.97 -9.61 -11.42
C GLU A 73 -31.23 -9.37 -10.54
N PRO A 74 -31.27 -9.78 -9.25
CA PRO A 74 -32.46 -9.58 -8.43
C PRO A 74 -32.76 -8.10 -8.19
N THR A 75 -31.74 -7.26 -7.98
CA THR A 75 -31.94 -5.81 -7.78
C THR A 75 -32.40 -5.15 -9.07
N GLY A 76 -31.82 -5.54 -10.21
CA GLY A 76 -32.25 -5.07 -11.52
C GLY A 76 -33.69 -5.47 -11.85
N LYS A 77 -34.10 -6.69 -11.50
CA LYS A 77 -35.48 -7.17 -11.64
C LYS A 77 -36.44 -6.37 -10.75
N ALA A 78 -36.14 -6.22 -9.46
CA ALA A 78 -36.97 -5.44 -8.54
C ALA A 78 -37.16 -3.99 -9.02
N ALA A 79 -36.09 -3.36 -9.53
CA ALA A 79 -36.18 -2.01 -10.08
C ALA A 79 -37.04 -1.92 -11.37
N ARG A 80 -37.15 -3.00 -12.15
CA ARG A 80 -38.06 -3.06 -13.31
C ARG A 80 -39.51 -3.26 -12.89
N GLU A 81 -39.76 -4.12 -11.90
CA GLU A 81 -41.10 -4.37 -11.37
C GLU A 81 -41.69 -3.12 -10.70
N LEU A 82 -40.84 -2.30 -10.08
CA LEU A 82 -41.22 -1.03 -9.45
C LEU A 82 -41.22 0.17 -10.42
N ALA A 83 -41.24 -0.06 -11.74
CA ALA A 83 -41.22 1.03 -12.72
C ALA A 83 -42.32 2.06 -12.48
N GLY A 84 -41.97 3.34 -12.53
CA GLY A 84 -42.87 4.46 -12.23
C GLY A 84 -42.90 4.87 -10.74
N TRP A 85 -42.31 4.07 -9.85
CA TRP A 85 -42.17 4.40 -8.43
C TRP A 85 -40.79 4.99 -8.15
N GLU A 86 -40.70 5.92 -7.18
CA GLU A 86 -39.42 6.51 -6.75
C GLU A 86 -38.43 5.43 -6.24
N SER A 87 -38.95 4.36 -5.63
CA SER A 87 -38.16 3.21 -5.16
C SER A 87 -37.35 2.55 -6.28
N ALA A 88 -37.84 2.56 -7.53
CA ALA A 88 -37.08 2.02 -8.66
C ALA A 88 -35.85 2.87 -9.01
N ALA A 89 -35.93 4.20 -8.88
CA ALA A 89 -34.78 5.08 -9.09
C ALA A 89 -33.74 4.90 -7.97
N ALA A 90 -34.21 4.76 -6.72
CA ALA A 90 -33.35 4.47 -5.58
C ALA A 90 -32.62 3.12 -5.74
N LEU A 91 -33.32 2.06 -6.13
CA LEU A 91 -32.73 0.73 -6.37
C LEU A 91 -31.69 0.75 -7.50
N ARG A 92 -31.96 1.43 -8.62
CA ARG A 92 -30.98 1.57 -9.71
C ARG A 92 -29.72 2.30 -9.25
N THR A 93 -29.89 3.36 -8.46
CA THR A 93 -28.78 4.14 -7.92
C THR A 93 -27.95 3.32 -6.94
N SER A 94 -28.63 2.62 -6.02
CA SER A 94 -28.00 1.72 -5.06
C SER A 94 -27.21 0.62 -5.77
N LEU A 95 -27.80 -0.02 -6.78
CA LEU A 95 -27.15 -1.06 -7.58
C LEU A 95 -25.88 -0.53 -8.27
N LYS A 96 -25.96 0.64 -8.90
CA LYS A 96 -24.79 1.27 -9.54
C LYS A 96 -23.68 1.57 -8.53
N ASN A 97 -24.03 2.07 -7.35
CA ASN A 97 -23.06 2.36 -6.30
C ASN A 97 -22.39 1.08 -5.80
N TRP A 98 -23.17 0.02 -5.56
CA TRP A 98 -22.66 -1.29 -5.19
C TRP A 98 -21.69 -1.85 -6.22
N GLN A 99 -22.04 -1.80 -7.52
CA GLN A 99 -21.17 -2.26 -8.60
C GLN A 99 -19.84 -1.51 -8.63
N ASN A 100 -19.89 -0.18 -8.46
CA ASN A 100 -18.68 0.65 -8.41
C ASN A 100 -17.78 0.31 -7.21
N GLN A 101 -18.39 0.15 -6.03
CA GLN A 101 -17.65 -0.20 -4.80
C GLN A 101 -17.05 -1.60 -4.89
N SER A 102 -17.81 -2.56 -5.41
CA SER A 102 -17.36 -3.95 -5.59
C SER A 102 -16.18 -4.01 -6.56
N LYS A 103 -16.26 -3.29 -7.69
CA LYS A 103 -15.16 -3.20 -8.66
C LYS A 103 -13.91 -2.53 -8.05
N ALA A 104 -14.09 -1.51 -7.22
CA ALA A 104 -12.98 -0.85 -6.54
C ALA A 104 -12.30 -1.80 -5.54
N ALA A 105 -13.07 -2.58 -4.77
CA ALA A 105 -12.55 -3.59 -3.86
C ALA A 105 -11.78 -4.69 -4.61
N GLU A 106 -12.37 -5.24 -5.68
CA GLU A 106 -11.72 -6.21 -6.57
C GLU A 106 -10.37 -5.69 -7.10
N THR A 107 -10.37 -4.45 -7.61
CA THR A 107 -9.15 -3.82 -8.14
C THR A 107 -8.09 -3.63 -7.03
N GLY A 108 -8.52 -3.25 -5.83
CA GLY A 108 -7.64 -3.10 -4.68
C GLY A 108 -6.96 -4.42 -4.28
N LEU A 109 -7.73 -5.51 -4.23
CA LEU A 109 -7.22 -6.85 -3.90
C LEU A 109 -6.19 -7.33 -4.92
N ILE A 110 -6.47 -7.15 -6.22
CA ILE A 110 -5.53 -7.48 -7.30
C ILE A 110 -4.22 -6.71 -7.13
N ARG A 111 -4.29 -5.40 -6.91
CA ARG A 111 -3.09 -4.55 -6.73
C ARG A 111 -2.28 -4.94 -5.49
N ILE A 112 -2.95 -5.31 -4.39
CA ILE A 112 -2.28 -5.79 -3.18
C ILE A 112 -1.52 -7.09 -3.49
N ALA A 113 -2.19 -8.06 -4.12
CA ALA A 113 -1.57 -9.34 -4.47
C ALA A 113 -0.36 -9.15 -5.41
N GLU A 114 -0.49 -8.31 -6.44
CA GLU A 114 0.60 -7.95 -7.36
C GLU A 114 1.78 -7.29 -6.63
N SER A 115 1.51 -6.30 -5.77
CA SER A 115 2.54 -5.60 -5.00
C SER A 115 3.31 -6.56 -4.08
N LEU A 116 2.61 -7.49 -3.43
CA LEU A 116 3.21 -8.49 -2.56
C LEU A 116 4.11 -9.46 -3.34
N ARG A 117 3.65 -9.95 -4.50
CA ARG A 117 4.48 -10.82 -5.37
C ARG A 117 5.71 -10.07 -5.89
N SER A 118 5.52 -8.85 -6.40
CA SER A 118 6.62 -7.99 -6.87
C SER A 118 7.66 -7.76 -5.78
N SER A 119 7.21 -7.45 -4.56
CA SER A 119 8.08 -7.27 -3.40
C SER A 119 8.84 -8.55 -3.03
N SER A 120 8.19 -9.72 -3.12
CA SER A 120 8.84 -11.01 -2.90
C SER A 120 9.93 -11.29 -3.92
N HIS A 121 9.67 -11.00 -5.20
CA HIS A 121 10.65 -11.17 -6.27
C HIS A 121 11.84 -10.22 -6.09
N ALA A 122 11.58 -8.95 -5.78
CA ALA A 122 12.64 -7.97 -5.52
C ALA A 122 13.52 -8.38 -4.34
N TYR A 123 12.92 -8.80 -3.22
CA TYR A 123 13.66 -9.28 -2.05
C TYR A 123 14.58 -10.47 -2.37
N THR A 124 14.04 -11.45 -3.12
CA THR A 124 14.81 -12.63 -3.53
C THR A 124 15.98 -12.25 -4.43
N ALA A 125 15.76 -11.39 -5.42
CA ALA A 125 16.81 -10.93 -6.34
C ALA A 125 17.90 -10.12 -5.61
N THR A 126 17.52 -9.24 -4.67
CA THR A 126 18.49 -8.51 -3.85
C THR A 126 19.29 -9.46 -2.96
N SER A 127 18.66 -10.45 -2.32
CA SER A 127 19.39 -11.43 -1.51
C SER A 127 20.41 -12.21 -2.35
N GLN A 128 20.01 -12.70 -3.52
CA GLN A 128 20.92 -13.41 -4.44
C GLN A 128 22.08 -12.54 -4.91
N THR A 129 21.82 -11.27 -5.21
CA THR A 129 22.87 -10.32 -5.63
C THR A 129 23.88 -10.08 -4.51
N VAL A 130 23.41 -9.89 -3.27
CA VAL A 130 24.28 -9.74 -2.10
C VAL A 130 25.09 -11.02 -1.89
N ASP A 131 24.45 -12.19 -1.91
CA ASP A 131 25.14 -13.46 -1.72
C ASP A 131 26.23 -13.68 -2.77
N GLN A 132 25.99 -13.31 -4.04
CA GLN A 132 26.96 -13.42 -5.12
C GLN A 132 28.12 -12.41 -5.02
N GLN A 133 27.84 -11.17 -4.59
CA GLN A 133 28.88 -10.16 -4.40
C GLN A 133 29.82 -10.51 -3.24
N PHE A 134 29.28 -11.06 -2.16
CA PHE A 134 30.06 -11.43 -0.98
C PHE A 134 30.57 -12.87 -1.01
N SER A 135 30.08 -13.75 -1.90
CA SER A 135 30.67 -15.08 -2.10
C SER A 135 32.09 -14.99 -2.62
N VAL A 136 32.38 -14.03 -3.51
CA VAL A 136 33.73 -13.78 -4.04
C VAL A 136 34.72 -13.45 -2.91
N LEU A 137 34.28 -12.74 -1.87
CA LEU A 137 35.12 -12.41 -0.71
C LEU A 137 35.32 -13.59 0.25
N ARG A 138 34.43 -14.59 0.20
CA ARG A 138 34.51 -15.80 1.05
C ARG A 138 35.46 -16.85 0.48
N THR A 139 35.73 -16.83 -0.84
CA THR A 139 36.62 -17.80 -1.50
C THR A 139 38.11 -17.49 -1.37
N TYR A 140 38.47 -16.29 -0.90
CA TYR A 140 39.86 -15.85 -0.74
C TYR A 140 40.24 -15.54 0.72
N GLY A 141 39.42 -15.98 1.69
CA GLY A 141 39.65 -15.83 3.13
C GLY A 141 40.05 -17.14 3.79
#